data_AF-A0A5J5PX33-F1
#
_entry.id   AF-A0A5J5PX33-F1
#
_cell.length_a   1.000
_cell.length_b   1.000
_cell.length_c   1.000
_cell.angle_alpha   90.00
_cell.angle_beta   90.00
_cell.angle_gamma   90.00
#
_symmetry.space_group_name_H-M   'P 1'
#
loop_
_entity.id
_entity.type
_entity.pdbx_description
1 polymer ?
#
loop_
_entity_poly.entity_id
_entity_poly.type
_entity_poly.pdbx_seq_one_letter_code
_entity_poly.pdbx_strand_id
1 'polypeptide(L)' 'MGRRPARCYRQIKNKPYPKSRYCHGVPDPKIRIYDVGMKKKGVDEFPFCVHLVSWEKENVSSEALEAA' A
#
# COMPACT_ATOMS: atom_id res chain seq x y z
N MET A 1 -0.21 19.05 9.06
CA MET A 1 0.12 18.47 10.38
C MET A 1 1.34 17.58 10.22
N GLY A 2 2.41 17.81 10.98
CA GLY A 2 3.66 17.07 10.81
C GLY A 2 3.47 15.57 11.05
N ARG A 3 3.92 14.74 10.11
CA ARG A 3 3.81 13.29 10.21
C ARG A 3 5.02 12.71 10.94
N ARG A 4 4.83 11.65 11.71
CA ARG A 4 5.95 10.92 12.31
C ARG A 4 6.79 10.24 11.22
N PRO A 5 8.13 10.17 11.39
CA PRO A 5 9.01 9.46 10.45
C PRO A 5 8.65 7.97 10.30
N ALA A 6 8.83 7.42 9.09
CA ALA A 6 8.47 6.04 8.76
C ALA A 6 9.18 4.97 9.62
N ARG A 7 10.38 5.28 10.13
CA ARG A 7 11.13 4.39 11.04
C ARG A 7 10.34 3.96 12.28
N CYS A 8 9.36 4.76 12.73
CA CYS A 8 8.54 4.45 13.89
C CYS A 8 7.50 3.33 13.61
N TYR A 9 7.16 3.10 12.35
CA TYR A 9 6.10 2.17 11.93
C TYR A 9 6.61 0.97 11.12
N ARG A 10 7.88 1.00 10.66
CA ARG A 10 8.49 -0.06 9.82
C ARG A 10 8.30 -1.47 10.39
N GLN A 11 8.54 -1.65 11.69
CA GLN A 11 8.44 -2.96 12.33
C GLN A 11 7.00 -3.35 12.68
N ILE A 12 6.61 -4.57 12.31
CA ILE A 12 5.30 -5.16 12.64
C ILE A 12 5.31 -5.66 14.09
N LYS A 13 4.87 -4.81 15.03
CA LYS A 13 4.91 -5.11 16.48
C LYS A 13 3.55 -5.41 17.13
N ASN A 14 2.47 -4.86 16.59
CA ASN A 14 1.13 -4.94 17.19
C ASN A 14 0.23 -5.89 16.39
N LYS A 15 -0.88 -6.32 17.01
CA LYS A 15 -1.97 -7.00 16.30
C LYS A 15 -2.57 -6.08 15.23
N PRO A 16 -3.07 -6.62 14.09
CA PRO A 16 -3.71 -5.82 13.05
C PRO A 16 -4.85 -4.96 13.58
N TYR A 17 -4.91 -3.69 13.14
CA TYR A 17 -5.91 -2.71 13.58
C TYR A 17 -6.64 -2.11 12.36
N PRO A 18 -7.58 -2.85 11.76
CA PRO A 18 -8.29 -2.40 10.56
C PRO A 18 -9.35 -1.35 10.87
N LYS A 19 -9.68 -0.52 9.86
CA LYS A 19 -10.87 0.34 9.88
C LYS A 19 -12.10 -0.55 10.10
N SER A 20 -12.77 -0.39 11.23
CA SER A 20 -13.80 -1.32 11.71
C SER A 20 -14.85 -0.60 12.55
N ARG A 21 -15.90 -1.33 12.97
CA ARG A 21 -16.96 -0.80 13.85
C ARG A 21 -16.44 -0.31 15.21
N TYR A 22 -15.24 -0.72 15.63
CA TYR A 22 -14.65 -0.31 16.90
C TYR A 22 -13.59 0.80 16.71
N CYS A 23 -13.18 1.09 15.47
CA CYS A 23 -12.11 2.01 15.13
C CYS A 23 -12.66 3.15 14.26
N HIS A 24 -13.28 4.14 14.91
CA HIS A 24 -13.88 5.28 14.23
C HIS A 24 -12.84 6.38 13.93
N GLY A 25 -13.08 7.18 12.89
CA GLY A 25 -12.22 8.34 12.55
C GLY A 25 -10.87 8.00 11.91
N VAL A 26 -10.66 6.75 11.47
CA VAL A 26 -9.45 6.38 10.72
C VAL A 26 -9.48 7.11 9.36
N PRO A 27 -8.43 7.90 9.03
CA PRO A 27 -8.37 8.61 7.77
C PRO A 27 -8.29 7.63 6.60
N ASP A 28 -8.81 8.05 5.45
CA ASP A 28 -8.70 7.25 4.23
C ASP A 28 -7.23 7.20 3.75
N PRO A 29 -6.80 6.07 3.17
CA PRO A 29 -5.43 5.90 2.70
C PRO A 29 -5.11 6.88 1.57
N LYS A 30 -3.81 7.22 1.45
CA LYS A 30 -3.37 8.14 0.39
C LYS A 30 -3.47 7.51 -1.01
N ILE A 31 -3.15 6.22 -1.11
CA ILE A 31 -3.32 5.45 -2.35
C ILE A 31 -4.79 5.26 -2.67
N ARG A 32 -5.19 5.70 -3.87
CA ARG A 32 -6.58 5.59 -4.36
C ARG A 32 -6.71 4.81 -5.66
N ILE A 33 -5.65 4.73 -6.45
CA ILE A 33 -5.61 4.07 -7.75
C ILE A 33 -4.53 2.99 -7.69
N TYR A 34 -4.92 1.72 -7.87
CA TYR A 34 -3.99 0.59 -7.77
C TYR A 34 -3.47 0.14 -9.14
N ASP A 35 -4.34 0.10 -10.15
CA ASP A 35 -3.94 -0.26 -11.51
C ASP A 35 -3.70 1.00 -12.35
N VAL A 36 -2.62 0.98 -13.13
CA VAL A 36 -2.22 2.06 -14.04
C VAL A 36 -1.98 1.48 -15.44
N GLY A 37 -2.03 2.31 -16.47
CA GLY A 37 -1.81 1.90 -17.87
C GLY A 37 -3.08 1.42 -18.59
N MET A 38 -2.90 0.59 -19.61
CA MET A 38 -3.97 0.19 -20.54
C MET A 38 -4.82 -0.98 -20.01
N LYS A 39 -5.78 -0.68 -19.11
CA LYS A 39 -6.63 -1.69 -18.45
C LYS A 39 -7.60 -2.46 -19.37
N LYS A 40 -7.84 -1.96 -20.58
CA LYS A 40 -8.81 -2.53 -21.53
C LYS A 40 -8.21 -3.49 -22.56
N LYS A 41 -6.87 -3.59 -22.60
CA LYS A 41 -6.19 -4.43 -23.60
C LYS A 41 -6.28 -5.90 -23.23
N GLY A 42 -6.29 -6.75 -24.27
CA GLY A 42 -6.34 -8.20 -24.12
C GLY A 42 -5.03 -8.77 -23.60
N VAL A 43 -5.08 -10.02 -23.12
CA VAL A 43 -3.94 -10.73 -22.53
C VAL A 43 -2.81 -10.94 -23.55
N ASP A 44 -3.14 -11.07 -24.84
CA ASP A 44 -2.16 -11.35 -25.91
C ASP A 44 -1.19 -10.19 -26.16
N GLU A 45 -1.55 -8.95 -25.79
CA GLU A 45 -0.69 -7.77 -25.99
C GLU A 45 0.41 -7.65 -24.94
N PHE A 46 0.25 -8.27 -23.77
CA PHE A 46 1.20 -8.21 -22.66
C PHE A 46 1.58 -9.61 -22.17
N PRO A 47 2.47 -10.32 -22.88
CA PRO A 47 2.84 -11.70 -22.54
C PRO A 47 3.78 -11.82 -21.33
N PHE A 48 4.39 -10.72 -20.88
CA PHE A 48 5.38 -10.73 -19.79
C PHE A 48 4.81 -10.15 -18.50
N CYS A 49 5.14 -10.79 -17.38
CA CYS A 49 4.76 -10.35 -16.04
C CYS A 49 6.01 -10.15 -15.18
N VAL A 50 6.14 -8.98 -14.55
CA VAL A 50 7.24 -8.64 -13.64
C VAL A 50 6.64 -8.26 -12.29
N HIS A 51 7.19 -8.83 -11.21
CA HIS A 51 6.72 -8.59 -9.85
C HIS A 51 7.83 -7.95 -9.00
N LEU A 52 7.46 -6.92 -8.23
CA LEU A 52 8.30 -6.37 -7.17
C LEU A 52 7.95 -7.07 -5.86
N VAL A 53 8.94 -7.73 -5.24
CA VAL A 53 8.74 -8.53 -4.02
C VAL A 53 9.60 -7.97 -2.90
N SER A 54 9.00 -7.76 -1.73
CA SER A 54 9.75 -7.40 -0.52
C SER A 54 10.41 -8.64 0.08
N TRP A 55 11.69 -8.50 0.43
CA TRP A 55 12.47 -9.52 1.13
C TRP A 55 12.38 -9.39 2.66
N GLU A 56 11.86 -8.28 3.16
CA GLU A 56 11.71 -8.00 4.58
C GLU A 56 10.24 -7.96 5.02
N LYS A 57 9.99 -8.40 6.25
CA LYS A 57 8.67 -8.29 6.89
C LYS A 57 8.52 -6.93 7.55
N GLU A 58 7.92 -5.99 6.83
CA GLU A 58 7.71 -4.62 7.30
C GLU A 58 6.32 -4.08 6.98
N ASN A 59 5.93 -3.01 7.67
CA ASN A 59 4.74 -2.24 7.31
C ASN A 59 5.11 -1.15 6.31
N VAL A 60 4.60 -1.26 5.10
CA VAL A 60 4.70 -0.22 4.07
C VAL A 60 3.54 0.77 4.21
N SER A 61 3.85 2.07 4.24
CA SER A 61 2.83 3.12 4.37
C SER A 61 2.11 3.40 3.06
N SER A 62 0.83 3.82 3.12
CA SER A 62 0.04 4.16 1.93
C SER A 62 0.64 5.27 1.06
N GLU A 63 1.40 6.18 1.65
CA GLU A 63 2.06 7.29 0.98
C GLU A 63 3.33 6.85 0.27
N ALA A 64 4.01 5.83 0.81
CA ALA A 64 5.12 5.19 0.12
C ALA A 64 4.61 4.39 -1.07
N LEU A 65 3.45 3.73 -0.95
CA LEU A 65 2.82 3.00 -2.05
C LEU A 65 2.32 3.92 -3.16
N GLU A 66 1.84 5.13 -2.83
CA GLU A 66 1.45 6.13 -3.84
C GLU A 66 2.67 6.81 -4.50
N ALA A 67 3.82 6.84 -3.84
CA ALA A 67 5.03 7.50 -4.33
C ALA A 67 5.96 6.57 -5.15
N ALA A 68 5.81 5.26 -4.98
CA ALA A 68 6.58 4.24 -5.71
C ALA A 68 6.06 4.07 -7.14
#